data_AF-A0A2K9A1V3-F1
#
_entry.id   AF-A0A2K9A1V3-F1
#
_cell.length_a   1.000
_cell.length_b   1.000
_cell.length_c   1.000
_cell.angle_alpha   90.00
_cell.angle_beta   90.00
_cell.angle_gamma   90.00
#
_symmetry.space_group_name_H-M   'P 1'
#
loop_
_entity.id
_entity.type
_entity.pdbx_description
1 polymer ?
#
loop_
_entity_poly.entity_id
_entity_poly.type
_entity_poly.pdbx_seq_one_letter_code
_entity_poly.pdbx_strand_id
1 'polypeptide(L)'
;MMKIGRYRFWMSLTSFILIFLTSLIALYAYFQIQEDHGIIISSGEFDVEILASFDGVIVNLESEYYDHDKQKLIVNMFDENADNYVGKLKIDIKVEPVIAARLRVKIKQETELIRYYIDQNPENPIPPLKEAVYHSDQGYPYYPFSPLRFDPTFTIKQNDDGFMYYDQIIPKSSETIIPVIEYGDPYTIRVNSVLYEECYMYIDIDLDIVQANRFSEVWGISDTFYID
;
A
#
# COMPACT_ATOMS: atom_id res chain seq x y z
N MET A 1 -58.01 -2.55 33.47
CA MET A 1 -57.16 -1.50 32.88
C MET A 1 -55.65 -1.72 33.08
N MET A 2 -55.19 -2.17 34.26
CA MET A 2 -53.75 -2.32 34.57
C MET A 2 -52.98 -3.36 33.71
N LYS A 3 -53.65 -4.42 33.23
CA LYS A 3 -53.03 -5.45 32.36
C LYS A 3 -52.66 -4.91 30.97
N ILE A 4 -53.50 -4.05 30.38
CA ILE A 4 -53.27 -3.50 29.04
C ILE A 4 -52.07 -2.55 29.03
N GLY A 5 -51.90 -1.72 30.07
CA GLY A 5 -50.72 -0.87 30.23
C GLY A 5 -49.43 -1.67 30.33
N ARG A 6 -49.46 -2.79 31.06
CA ARG A 6 -48.32 -3.70 31.19
C ARG A 6 -47.95 -4.35 29.86
N TYR A 7 -48.91 -4.85 29.09
CA TYR A 7 -48.63 -5.42 27.76
C TYR A 7 -48.12 -4.37 26.76
N ARG A 8 -48.64 -3.15 26.78
CA ARG A 8 -48.14 -2.05 25.93
C ARG A 8 -46.72 -1.64 26.30
N PHE A 9 -46.39 -1.60 27.59
CA PHE A 9 -45.03 -1.36 28.05
C PHE A 9 -44.06 -2.44 27.57
N TRP A 10 -44.42 -3.72 27.76
CA TRP A 10 -43.58 -4.83 27.29
C TRP A 10 -43.41 -4.85 25.77
N MET A 11 -44.47 -4.59 25.00
CA MET A 11 -44.37 -4.46 23.55
C MET A 11 -43.48 -3.29 23.12
N SER A 12 -43.60 -2.13 23.76
CA SER A 12 -42.74 -0.98 23.44
C SER A 12 -41.28 -1.26 23.78
N LEU A 13 -41.02 -1.95 24.89
CA LEU A 13 -39.68 -2.31 25.32
C LEU A 13 -39.05 -3.34 24.37
N THR A 14 -39.79 -4.37 23.96
CA THR A 14 -39.28 -5.35 22.99
C THR A 14 -39.04 -4.73 21.62
N SER A 15 -39.93 -3.84 21.14
CA SER A 15 -39.71 -3.10 19.89
C SER A 15 -38.48 -2.21 19.97
N PHE A 16 -38.26 -1.51 21.09
CA PHE A 16 -37.06 -0.69 21.28
C PHE A 16 -35.78 -1.53 21.24
N ILE A 17 -35.75 -2.66 21.96
CA ILE A 17 -34.60 -3.57 21.98
C ILE A 17 -34.31 -4.12 20.58
N LEU A 18 -35.35 -4.50 19.83
CA LEU A 18 -35.20 -4.99 18.46
C LEU A 18 -34.59 -3.92 17.54
N ILE A 19 -35.14 -2.70 17.56
CA ILE A 19 -34.62 -1.59 16.75
C ILE A 19 -33.16 -1.29 17.12
N PHE A 20 -32.86 -1.25 18.42
CA PHE A 20 -31.52 -0.99 18.92
C PHE A 20 -30.53 -2.07 18.45
N LEU A 21 -30.87 -3.35 18.59
CA LEU A 21 -30.03 -4.46 18.11
C LEU A 21 -29.84 -4.42 16.60
N THR A 22 -30.89 -4.17 15.82
CA THR A 22 -30.76 -4.05 14.36
C THR A 22 -29.89 -2.87 13.96
N SER A 23 -29.94 -1.76 14.70
CA SER A 23 -29.10 -0.60 14.43
C SER A 23 -27.62 -0.88 14.72
N LEU A 24 -27.31 -1.63 15.79
CA LEU A 24 -25.94 -2.03 16.11
C LEU A 24 -25.36 -2.99 15.06
N ILE A 25 -26.15 -3.96 14.58
CA ILE A 25 -25.72 -4.89 13.53
C ILE A 25 -25.48 -4.14 12.21
N ALA A 26 -26.38 -3.22 11.84
CA ALA A 26 -26.22 -2.42 10.64
C ALA A 26 -25.00 -1.49 10.72
N LEU A 27 -24.76 -0.89 11.90
CA LEU A 27 -23.59 -0.05 12.14
C LEU A 27 -22.29 -0.87 12.06
N TYR A 28 -22.26 -2.04 12.70
CA TYR A 28 -21.13 -2.96 12.63
C TYR A 28 -20.85 -3.43 11.20
N ALA A 29 -21.88 -3.84 10.46
CA ALA A 29 -21.74 -4.24 9.06
C ALA A 29 -21.26 -3.06 8.18
N TYR A 30 -21.75 -1.85 8.44
CA TYR A 30 -21.30 -0.64 7.74
C TYR A 30 -19.80 -0.38 8.00
N PHE A 31 -19.34 -0.51 9.24
CA PHE A 31 -17.92 -0.37 9.55
C PHE A 31 -17.07 -1.50 8.98
N GLN A 32 -17.54 -2.75 9.05
CA GLN A 32 -16.82 -3.89 8.47
C GLN A 32 -16.75 -3.83 6.93
N ILE A 33 -17.72 -3.18 6.27
CA ILE A 33 -17.69 -2.93 4.82
C ILE A 33 -16.78 -1.74 4.48
N GLN A 34 -16.60 -0.78 5.39
CA GLN A 34 -15.62 0.30 5.21
C GLN A 34 -14.18 -0.13 5.53
N GLU A 35 -14.01 -1.18 6.33
CA GLU A 35 -12.70 -1.76 6.62
C GLU A 35 -12.20 -2.52 5.38
N ASP A 36 -11.07 -2.05 4.85
CA ASP A 36 -10.18 -2.70 3.88
C ASP A 36 -10.47 -2.48 2.39
N HIS A 37 -10.65 -1.21 2.01
CA HIS A 37 -10.40 -0.78 0.64
C HIS A 37 -9.05 -0.03 0.51
N GLY A 38 -8.17 -0.52 -0.37
CA GLY A 38 -6.93 0.12 -0.77
C GLY A 38 -7.14 1.21 -1.82
N ILE A 39 -6.08 1.55 -2.58
CA ILE A 39 -6.18 2.53 -3.66
C ILE A 39 -6.76 1.83 -4.89
N ILE A 40 -8.04 2.09 -5.19
CA ILE A 40 -8.77 1.48 -6.30
C ILE A 40 -8.51 2.26 -7.59
N ILE A 41 -7.96 1.59 -8.60
CA ILE A 41 -7.83 2.07 -9.98
C ILE A 41 -8.77 1.22 -10.83
N SER A 42 -9.99 1.70 -11.07
CA SER A 42 -10.94 1.01 -11.96
C SER A 42 -10.73 1.47 -13.40
N SER A 43 -10.42 0.51 -14.27
CA SER A 43 -10.15 0.69 -15.68
C SER A 43 -11.09 -0.21 -16.47
N GLY A 44 -12.40 0.05 -16.43
CA GLY A 44 -13.45 -0.52 -17.30
C GLY A 44 -13.56 -2.05 -17.38
N GLU A 45 -12.55 -2.70 -17.95
CA GLU A 45 -12.39 -4.15 -18.09
C GLU A 45 -11.62 -4.81 -16.91
N PHE A 46 -11.01 -4.01 -16.04
CA PHE A 46 -10.21 -4.46 -14.90
C PHE A 46 -10.51 -3.65 -13.65
N ASP A 47 -10.78 -4.35 -12.55
CA ASP A 47 -10.78 -3.76 -11.21
C ASP A 47 -9.47 -4.12 -10.51
N VAL A 48 -8.71 -3.08 -10.17
CA VAL A 48 -7.37 -3.19 -9.58
C VAL A 48 -7.33 -2.38 -8.30
N GLU A 49 -6.78 -2.99 -7.27
CA GLU A 49 -6.65 -2.38 -5.96
C GLU A 49 -5.24 -2.60 -5.43
N ILE A 50 -4.58 -1.51 -5.05
CA ILE A 50 -3.26 -1.53 -4.42
C ILE A 50 -3.47 -1.59 -2.91
N LEU A 51 -2.99 -2.66 -2.31
CA LEU A 51 -3.06 -2.92 -0.87
C LEU A 51 -1.66 -2.73 -0.26
N ALA A 52 -1.33 -1.49 0.05
CA ALA A 52 -0.17 -1.20 0.90
C ALA A 52 -0.57 -1.33 2.36
N SER A 53 0.24 -1.98 3.19
CA SER A 53 -0.04 -2.17 4.61
C SER A 53 1.23 -2.12 5.45
N PHE A 54 1.08 -1.80 6.73
CA PHE A 54 2.14 -1.93 7.74
C PHE A 54 1.67 -2.84 8.87
N ASP A 55 2.39 -3.93 9.12
CA ASP A 55 2.00 -4.96 10.11
C ASP A 55 0.54 -5.46 9.93
N GLY A 56 0.08 -5.51 8.67
CA GLY A 56 -1.28 -5.94 8.30
C GLY A 56 -2.35 -4.84 8.38
N VAL A 57 -2.02 -3.63 8.83
CA VAL A 57 -2.94 -2.48 8.78
C VAL A 57 -2.85 -1.83 7.40
N ILE A 58 -3.94 -1.89 6.62
CA ILE A 58 -3.99 -1.35 5.26
C ILE A 58 -4.01 0.18 5.31
N VAL A 59 -3.15 0.77 4.48
CA VAL A 59 -3.08 2.21 4.25
C VAL A 59 -4.14 2.57 3.23
N ASN A 60 -5.22 3.17 3.71
CA ASN A 60 -6.25 3.76 2.86
C ASN A 60 -5.91 5.23 2.56
N LEU A 61 -6.77 5.89 1.76
CA LEU A 61 -6.61 7.30 1.45
C LEU A 61 -6.58 8.15 2.73
N GLU A 62 -7.40 7.85 3.73
CA GLU A 62 -7.49 8.65 4.97
C GLU A 62 -6.31 8.44 5.95
N SER A 63 -5.37 7.56 5.62
CA SER A 63 -4.24 7.23 6.47
C SER A 63 -3.25 8.39 6.56
N GLU A 64 -2.71 8.63 7.75
CA GLU A 64 -1.61 9.59 7.96
C GLU A 64 -0.31 9.20 7.23
N TYR A 65 -0.20 7.95 6.77
CA TYR A 65 0.93 7.45 6.00
C TYR A 65 0.74 7.62 4.50
N TYR A 66 -0.30 8.33 4.05
CA TYR A 66 -0.53 8.64 2.64
C TYR A 66 -0.56 10.15 2.40
N ASP A 67 0.38 10.65 1.59
CA ASP A 67 0.40 12.04 1.15
C ASP A 67 -0.59 12.20 -0.02
N HIS A 68 -1.78 12.72 0.26
CA HIS A 68 -2.82 12.95 -0.75
C HIS A 68 -2.42 13.90 -1.86
N ASP A 69 -1.67 14.96 -1.55
CA ASP A 69 -1.32 16.00 -2.51
C ASP A 69 -0.31 15.47 -3.52
N LYS A 70 0.58 14.60 -3.07
CA LYS A 70 1.61 13.97 -3.92
C LYS A 70 1.22 12.58 -4.42
N GLN A 71 0.14 12.00 -3.88
CA GLN A 71 -0.30 10.63 -4.13
C GLN A 71 0.77 9.59 -3.80
N LYS A 72 1.51 9.77 -2.70
CA LYS A 72 2.63 8.90 -2.31
C LYS A 72 2.42 8.28 -0.93
N LEU A 73 2.79 7.01 -0.79
CA LEU A 73 2.91 6.33 0.50
C LEU A 73 4.16 6.84 1.23
N ILE A 74 4.03 7.18 2.51
CA ILE A 74 5.10 7.66 3.39
C ILE A 74 5.57 6.51 4.28
N VAL A 75 6.82 6.11 4.11
CA VAL A 75 7.45 5.01 4.83
C VAL A 75 8.58 5.56 5.71
N ASN A 76 8.58 5.19 6.99
CA ASN A 76 9.67 5.50 7.90
C ASN A 76 10.80 4.47 7.71
N MET A 77 11.99 4.95 7.37
CA MET A 77 13.13 4.09 7.06
C MET A 77 14.04 3.81 8.25
N PHE A 78 13.85 4.43 9.42
CA PHE A 78 14.86 4.43 10.49
C PHE A 78 14.35 4.03 11.88
N ASP A 79 13.09 4.32 12.22
CA ASP A 79 12.53 4.03 13.54
C ASP A 79 11.73 2.73 13.52
N GLU A 80 12.32 1.67 14.08
CA GLU A 80 11.70 0.33 14.19
C GLU A 80 10.37 0.34 14.97
N ASN A 81 10.17 1.33 15.85
CA ASN A 81 8.96 1.44 16.65
C ASN A 81 7.83 2.19 15.93
N ALA A 82 8.12 2.88 14.83
CA ALA A 82 7.10 3.57 14.06
C ALA A 82 6.12 2.56 13.45
N ASP A 83 4.85 2.95 13.38
CA ASP A 83 3.81 2.13 12.78
C ASP A 83 4.04 1.96 11.27
N ASN A 84 4.52 3.01 10.60
CA ASN A 84 4.87 3.00 9.17
C ASN A 84 6.33 2.61 8.88
N TYR A 85 6.96 1.82 9.75
CA TYR A 85 8.34 1.38 9.57
C TYR A 85 8.51 0.46 8.35
N VAL A 86 9.58 0.66 7.59
CA VAL A 86 9.87 -0.07 6.34
C VAL A 86 9.96 -1.59 6.53
N GLY A 87 10.41 -2.06 7.69
CA GLY A 87 10.47 -3.49 7.99
C GLY A 87 9.09 -4.14 8.17
N LYS A 88 8.04 -3.33 8.33
CA LYS A 88 6.64 -3.76 8.47
C LYS A 88 5.83 -3.59 7.18
N LEU A 89 6.41 -2.95 6.17
CA LEU A 89 5.74 -2.60 4.92
C LEU A 89 5.44 -3.85 4.10
N LYS A 90 4.21 -4.01 3.65
CA LYS A 90 3.83 -5.01 2.67
C LYS A 90 2.99 -4.36 1.56
N ILE A 91 3.28 -4.70 0.31
CA ILE A 91 2.54 -4.20 -0.85
C ILE A 91 2.02 -5.39 -1.65
N ASP A 92 0.70 -5.53 -1.64
CA ASP A 92 -0.03 -6.52 -2.43
C ASP A 92 -0.84 -5.80 -3.51
N ILE A 93 -1.02 -6.45 -4.67
CA ILE A 93 -1.91 -5.98 -5.73
C ILE A 93 -3.04 -6.97 -5.87
N LYS A 94 -4.26 -6.49 -5.71
CA LYS A 94 -5.47 -7.26 -5.90
C LYS A 94 -6.06 -6.94 -7.26
N VAL A 95 -6.27 -7.97 -8.07
CA VAL A 95 -6.81 -7.84 -9.44
C VAL A 95 -8.01 -8.76 -9.60
N GLU A 96 -9.11 -8.20 -10.12
CA GLU A 96 -10.27 -8.96 -10.57
C GLU A 96 -10.52 -8.64 -12.06
N PRO A 97 -9.96 -9.43 -12.99
CA PRO A 97 -10.05 -9.09 -14.40
C PRO A 97 -11.25 -9.80 -15.05
N VAL A 98 -11.98 -9.11 -15.93
CA VAL A 98 -13.11 -9.71 -16.67
C VAL A 98 -12.60 -10.77 -17.67
N ILE A 99 -11.38 -10.59 -18.16
CA ILE A 99 -10.69 -11.44 -19.13
C ILE A 99 -9.32 -11.88 -18.59
N ALA A 100 -8.74 -12.95 -19.14
CA ALA A 100 -7.39 -13.36 -18.73
C ALA A 100 -6.39 -12.24 -19.03
N ALA A 101 -5.55 -11.90 -18.05
CA ALA A 101 -4.75 -10.69 -18.07
C ALA A 101 -3.28 -10.93 -17.72
N ARG A 102 -2.44 -9.98 -18.13
CA ARG A 102 -1.05 -9.83 -17.72
C ARG A 102 -0.91 -8.50 -17.00
N LEU A 103 -0.07 -8.47 -15.97
CA LEU A 103 0.21 -7.30 -15.15
C LEU A 103 1.69 -6.96 -15.23
N ARG A 104 1.99 -5.67 -15.30
CA ARG A 104 3.31 -5.13 -15.00
C ARG A 104 3.21 -3.99 -14.00
N VAL A 105 4.23 -3.89 -13.15
CA VAL A 105 4.28 -2.98 -12.00
C VAL A 105 5.54 -2.14 -12.09
N LYS A 106 5.44 -0.85 -11.82
CA LYS A 106 6.60 0.03 -11.68
C LYS A 106 6.48 0.81 -10.38
N ILE A 107 7.44 0.58 -9.49
CA ILE A 107 7.55 1.29 -8.22
C ILE A 107 8.49 2.48 -8.44
N LYS A 108 7.96 3.69 -8.29
CA LYS A 108 8.75 4.91 -8.21
C LYS A 108 8.96 5.24 -6.74
N GLN A 109 10.19 5.55 -6.38
CA GLN A 109 10.52 5.87 -5.00
C GLN A 109 11.47 7.05 -4.90
N GLU A 110 11.37 7.74 -3.76
CA GLU A 110 12.22 8.84 -3.39
C GLU A 110 12.57 8.71 -1.91
N THR A 111 13.87 8.67 -1.58
CA THR A 111 14.32 8.61 -0.18
C THR A 111 14.89 9.96 0.23
N GLU A 112 14.32 10.58 1.26
CA GLU A 112 14.74 11.86 1.81
C GLU A 112 15.35 11.67 3.20
N LEU A 113 16.61 12.08 3.36
CA LEU A 113 17.29 12.21 4.64
C LEU A 113 17.14 13.65 5.12
N ILE A 114 16.58 13.83 6.32
CA ILE A 114 16.41 15.12 6.96
C ILE A 114 17.35 15.20 8.15
N ARG A 115 18.18 16.23 8.20
CA ARG A 115 19.15 16.46 9.28
C ARG A 115 18.78 17.69 10.09
N TYR A 116 18.70 17.52 11.39
CA TYR A 116 18.40 18.56 12.37
C TYR A 116 19.61 18.80 13.27
N TYR A 117 19.89 20.06 13.60
CA TYR A 117 20.97 20.42 14.53
C TYR A 117 20.36 20.77 15.90
N ILE A 118 20.91 20.21 16.99
CA ILE A 118 20.28 20.21 18.33
C ILE A 118 20.66 21.46 19.15
N ASP A 119 21.89 21.96 18.99
CA ASP A 119 22.42 23.09 19.77
C ASP A 119 22.49 24.36 18.90
N GLN A 120 21.31 24.95 18.65
CA GLN A 120 21.18 26.12 17.78
C GLN A 120 20.94 27.39 18.59
N ASN A 121 21.48 28.52 18.08
CA ASN A 121 21.15 29.84 18.60
C ASN A 121 19.65 30.13 18.37
N PRO A 122 18.84 30.41 19.41
CA PRO A 122 17.41 30.68 19.26
C PRO A 122 17.08 31.89 18.37
N GLU A 123 17.99 32.85 18.23
CA GLU A 123 17.78 34.05 17.41
C GLU A 123 18.06 33.78 15.91
N ASN A 124 18.77 32.71 15.57
CA ASN A 124 19.06 32.33 14.19
C ASN A 124 19.23 30.81 14.07
N PRO A 125 18.11 30.05 14.07
CA PRO A 125 18.15 28.60 13.93
C PRO A 125 18.60 28.20 12.52
N ILE A 126 19.39 27.13 12.43
CA ILE A 126 19.76 26.49 11.17
C ILE A 126 18.56 25.64 10.71
N PRO A 127 17.97 25.90 9.54
CA PRO A 127 16.87 25.10 9.05
C PRO A 127 17.32 23.64 8.81
N PRO A 128 16.41 22.65 8.93
CA PRO A 128 16.74 21.26 8.63
C PRO A 128 17.26 21.11 7.20
N LEU A 129 18.33 20.34 7.05
CA LEU A 129 18.92 20.03 5.74
C LEU A 129 18.24 18.79 5.17
N LYS A 130 17.72 18.88 3.94
CA LYS A 130 17.09 17.77 3.23
C LYS A 130 18.01 17.28 2.10
N GLU A 131 18.30 15.99 2.09
CA GLU A 131 19.20 15.35 1.11
C GLU A 131 18.49 14.15 0.48
N ALA A 132 18.56 14.03 -0.85
CA ALA A 132 18.07 12.84 -1.54
C ALA A 132 19.11 11.71 -1.42
N VAL A 133 18.66 10.53 -0.99
CA VAL A 133 19.50 9.35 -0.82
C VAL A 133 19.38 8.45 -2.04
N TYR A 134 20.53 8.02 -2.55
CA TYR A 134 20.62 7.05 -3.64
C TYR A 134 20.98 5.67 -3.09
N HIS A 135 20.33 4.64 -3.61
CA HIS A 135 20.61 3.24 -3.29
C HIS A 135 21.33 2.59 -4.46
N SER A 136 22.33 1.77 -4.17
CA SER A 136 22.95 0.91 -5.17
C SER A 136 22.04 -0.26 -5.52
N ASP A 137 22.15 -0.78 -6.73
CA ASP A 137 21.49 -2.04 -7.08
C ASP A 137 22.05 -3.20 -6.25
N GLN A 138 21.17 -3.87 -5.50
CA GLN A 138 21.50 -5.01 -4.65
C GLN A 138 21.27 -6.35 -5.38
N GLY A 139 20.65 -6.33 -6.56
CA GLY A 139 20.23 -7.52 -7.29
C GLY A 139 19.04 -8.25 -6.64
N TYR A 140 18.58 -9.32 -7.28
CA TYR A 140 17.47 -10.15 -6.74
C TYR A 140 17.83 -10.71 -5.35
N PRO A 141 16.93 -10.64 -4.34
CA PRO A 141 15.48 -10.39 -4.43
C PRO A 141 15.02 -8.95 -4.20
N TYR A 142 15.90 -7.95 -4.37
CA TYR A 142 15.54 -6.55 -4.17
C TYR A 142 14.99 -5.91 -5.44
N TYR A 143 14.09 -4.94 -5.25
CA TYR A 143 13.69 -4.02 -6.31
C TYR A 143 14.91 -3.18 -6.72
N PRO A 144 15.18 -2.97 -8.03
CA PRO A 144 16.39 -2.27 -8.47
C PRO A 144 16.50 -0.87 -7.87
N PHE A 145 17.71 -0.54 -7.41
CA PHE A 145 18.02 0.75 -6.77
C PHE A 145 17.10 1.08 -5.59
N SER A 146 16.69 0.05 -4.84
CA SER A 146 15.78 0.16 -3.72
C SER A 146 16.14 -0.84 -2.61
N PRO A 147 15.91 -0.48 -1.33
CA PRO A 147 16.00 -1.42 -0.23
C PRO A 147 14.72 -2.27 -0.08
N LEU A 148 13.71 -2.11 -0.94
CA LEU A 148 12.49 -2.91 -0.93
C LEU A 148 12.77 -4.30 -1.49
N ARG A 149 12.28 -5.32 -0.79
CA ARG A 149 12.47 -6.73 -1.14
C ARG A 149 11.19 -7.32 -1.70
N PHE A 150 11.29 -8.02 -2.82
CA PHE A 150 10.15 -8.74 -3.40
C PHE A 150 9.66 -9.87 -2.51
N ASP A 151 8.36 -10.12 -2.56
CA ASP A 151 7.78 -11.33 -1.98
C ASP A 151 8.34 -12.59 -2.66
N PRO A 152 8.72 -13.64 -1.92
CA PRO A 152 9.29 -14.87 -2.49
C PRO A 152 8.39 -15.57 -3.51
N THR A 153 7.08 -15.34 -3.46
CA THR A 153 6.10 -15.91 -4.41
C THR A 153 5.91 -15.04 -5.66
N PHE A 154 6.45 -13.82 -5.65
CA PHE A 154 6.39 -12.90 -6.78
C PHE A 154 7.46 -13.24 -7.83
N THR A 155 7.07 -14.06 -8.80
CA THR A 155 7.92 -14.40 -9.95
C THR A 155 7.93 -13.27 -10.96
N ILE A 156 9.10 -12.64 -11.15
CA ILE A 156 9.29 -11.49 -12.03
C ILE A 156 10.08 -11.81 -13.29
N LYS A 157 9.72 -11.14 -14.38
CA LYS A 157 10.58 -10.92 -15.55
C LYS A 157 10.91 -9.44 -15.65
N GLN A 158 12.14 -9.14 -16.06
CA GLN A 158 12.61 -7.77 -16.22
C GLN A 158 12.81 -7.43 -17.70
N ASN A 159 12.59 -6.15 -18.02
CA ASN A 159 12.89 -5.55 -19.31
C ASN A 159 13.52 -4.17 -19.07
N ASP A 160 14.12 -3.57 -20.09
CA ASP A 160 14.86 -2.30 -19.99
C ASP A 160 13.95 -1.05 -19.80
N ASP A 161 12.63 -1.21 -19.74
CA ASP A 161 11.65 -0.13 -19.57
C ASP A 161 11.41 0.25 -18.09
N GLY A 162 12.04 -0.49 -17.17
CA GLY A 162 11.92 -0.31 -15.73
C GLY A 162 10.58 -0.77 -15.16
N PHE A 163 9.79 -1.56 -15.90
CA PHE A 163 8.65 -2.29 -15.35
C PHE A 163 9.07 -3.69 -14.91
N MET A 164 8.45 -4.15 -13.82
CA MET A 164 8.50 -5.53 -13.35
C MET A 164 7.30 -6.29 -13.89
N TYR A 165 7.56 -7.33 -14.68
CA TYR A 165 6.52 -8.12 -15.32
C TYR A 165 6.16 -9.31 -14.44
N TYR A 166 4.90 -9.42 -14.06
CA TYR A 166 4.42 -10.60 -13.37
C TYR A 166 4.39 -11.79 -14.33
N ASP A 167 5.10 -12.86 -13.99
CA ASP A 167 5.34 -13.98 -14.90
C ASP A 167 4.11 -14.88 -15.13
N GLN A 168 3.10 -14.80 -14.26
CA GLN A 168 1.90 -15.64 -14.36
C GLN A 168 0.74 -14.93 -15.07
N ILE A 169 -0.16 -15.70 -15.64
CA ILE A 169 -1.41 -15.18 -16.22
C ILE A 169 -2.42 -15.04 -15.07
N ILE A 170 -3.02 -13.86 -14.96
CA ILE A 170 -4.12 -13.64 -14.02
C ILE A 170 -5.39 -14.28 -14.62
N PRO A 171 -6.00 -15.26 -13.93
CA PRO A 171 -7.17 -15.94 -14.45
C PRO A 171 -8.39 -15.01 -14.54
N LYS A 172 -9.25 -15.28 -15.53
CA LYS A 172 -10.48 -14.51 -15.75
C LYS A 172 -11.47 -14.71 -14.59
N SER A 173 -12.19 -13.65 -14.25
CA SER A 173 -13.33 -13.67 -13.31
C SER A 173 -12.99 -14.28 -11.94
N SER A 174 -11.74 -14.14 -11.52
CA SER A 174 -11.26 -14.61 -10.23
C SER A 174 -10.38 -13.54 -9.60
N GLU A 175 -10.74 -13.16 -8.38
CA GLU A 175 -9.92 -12.31 -7.53
C GLU A 175 -8.56 -12.99 -7.29
N THR A 176 -7.49 -12.31 -7.66
CA THR A 176 -6.11 -12.77 -7.47
C THR A 176 -5.35 -11.72 -6.67
N ILE A 177 -4.80 -12.12 -5.54
CA ILE A 177 -3.91 -11.29 -4.73
C ILE A 177 -2.47 -11.65 -5.10
N ILE A 178 -1.75 -10.66 -5.61
CA ILE A 178 -0.37 -10.78 -6.08
C ILE A 178 0.50 -10.04 -5.08
N PRO A 179 1.22 -10.73 -4.19
CA PRO A 179 2.13 -10.06 -3.29
C PRO A 179 3.33 -9.55 -4.08
N VAL A 180 3.69 -8.28 -3.93
CA VAL A 180 4.78 -7.65 -4.68
C VAL A 180 5.98 -7.44 -3.78
N ILE A 181 5.79 -6.72 -2.66
CA ILE A 181 6.85 -6.39 -1.70
C ILE A 181 6.50 -7.01 -0.35
N GLU A 182 7.46 -7.70 0.26
CA GLU A 182 7.30 -8.35 1.58
C GLU A 182 7.71 -7.42 2.73
N TYR A 183 8.81 -6.68 2.56
CA TYR A 183 9.36 -5.68 3.48
C TYR A 183 10.47 -4.88 2.78
N GLY A 184 11.06 -3.91 3.46
CA GLY A 184 12.33 -3.29 3.04
C GLY A 184 13.34 -3.15 4.17
N ASP A 185 14.60 -2.94 3.77
CA ASP A 185 15.71 -2.77 4.70
C ASP A 185 15.77 -1.33 5.24
N PRO A 186 16.08 -1.14 6.54
CA PRO A 186 16.20 0.18 7.12
C PRO A 186 17.41 0.97 6.62
N TYR A 187 17.29 2.29 6.76
CA TYR A 187 18.38 3.23 6.55
C TYR A 187 19.02 3.63 7.88
N THR A 188 20.33 3.42 8.00
CA THR A 188 21.09 3.81 9.19
C THR A 188 21.23 5.32 9.28
N ILE A 189 20.59 5.93 10.27
CA ILE A 189 20.68 7.36 10.57
C ILE A 189 21.81 7.68 11.57
N ARG A 190 22.26 8.93 11.61
CA ARG A 190 23.21 9.43 12.61
C ARG A 190 22.49 10.20 13.70
N VAL A 191 22.77 9.84 14.95
CA VAL A 191 22.31 10.56 16.14
C VAL A 191 23.51 10.79 17.05
N ASN A 192 23.78 12.05 17.39
CA ASN A 192 24.83 12.44 18.32
C ASN A 192 24.46 13.75 19.03
N SER A 193 25.39 14.32 19.81
CA SER A 193 25.15 15.55 20.58
C SER A 193 24.99 16.82 19.73
N VAL A 194 25.31 16.77 18.44
CA VAL A 194 25.29 17.94 17.54
C VAL A 194 24.12 17.88 16.57
N LEU A 195 23.77 16.68 16.09
CA LEU A 195 22.73 16.46 15.10
C LEU A 195 21.93 15.18 15.37
N TYR A 196 20.71 15.16 14.86
CA TYR A 196 19.97 13.92 14.62
C TYR A 196 19.44 13.91 13.19
N GLU A 197 19.25 12.73 12.65
CA GLU A 197 18.76 12.49 11.29
C GLU A 197 17.46 11.70 11.33
N GLU A 198 16.58 11.97 10.36
CA GLU A 198 15.38 11.21 10.06
C GLU A 198 15.44 10.79 8.60
N CYS A 199 14.94 9.63 8.25
CA CYS A 199 14.94 9.13 6.87
C CYS A 199 13.56 8.61 6.49
N TYR A 200 13.00 9.15 5.42
CA TYR A 200 11.68 8.75 4.92
C TYR A 200 11.79 8.32 3.46
N MET A 201 10.99 7.33 3.08
CA MET A 201 10.82 6.91 1.70
C MET A 201 9.39 7.21 1.26
N TYR A 202 9.26 7.81 0.08
CA TYR A 202 8.00 8.11 -0.56
C TYR A 202 7.82 7.18 -1.75
N ILE A 203 6.76 6.39 -1.77
CA ILE A 203 6.49 5.38 -2.80
C ILE A 203 5.27 5.77 -3.63
N ASP A 204 5.41 5.70 -4.94
CA ASP A 204 4.35 5.81 -5.95
C ASP A 204 4.38 4.54 -6.81
N ILE A 205 3.21 4.02 -7.18
CA ILE A 205 3.08 2.72 -7.85
C ILE A 205 2.27 2.91 -9.13
N ASP A 206 2.93 2.69 -10.27
CA ASP A 206 2.28 2.61 -11.57
C ASP A 206 1.95 1.16 -11.89
N LEU A 207 0.69 0.91 -12.26
CA LEU A 207 0.21 -0.39 -12.71
C LEU A 207 -0.29 -0.30 -14.14
N ASP A 208 0.00 -1.35 -14.91
CA ASP A 208 -0.53 -1.51 -16.26
C ASP A 208 -0.96 -2.96 -16.47
N ILE A 209 -2.23 -3.13 -16.88
CA ILE A 209 -2.88 -4.42 -17.07
C ILE A 209 -3.45 -4.48 -18.47
N VAL A 210 -3.17 -5.61 -19.14
CA VAL A 210 -3.61 -5.85 -20.50
C VAL A 210 -4.13 -7.27 -20.65
N GLN A 211 -4.95 -7.47 -21.69
CA GLN A 211 -5.38 -8.81 -22.08
C GLN A 211 -4.15 -9.70 -22.38
N ALA A 212 -4.17 -10.93 -21.86
CA ALA A 212 -3.01 -11.82 -21.87
C ALA A 212 -2.49 -12.23 -23.25
N ASN A 213 -3.24 -12.03 -24.33
CA ASN A 213 -2.82 -12.27 -25.71
C ASN A 213 -2.46 -10.99 -26.49
N ARG A 214 -2.64 -9.80 -25.89
CA ARG A 214 -2.35 -8.50 -26.51
C ARG A 214 -1.15 -7.79 -25.90
N PHE A 215 -0.49 -8.40 -24.92
CA PHE A 215 0.63 -7.79 -24.22
C PHE A 215 1.77 -7.35 -25.15
N SER A 216 2.08 -8.15 -26.18
CA SER A 216 3.13 -7.80 -27.14
C SER A 216 2.78 -6.59 -28.00
N GLU A 217 1.50 -6.47 -28.40
CA GLU A 217 0.98 -5.32 -29.15
C GLU A 217 0.96 -4.05 -28.30
N VAL A 218 0.46 -4.15 -27.06
CA VAL A 218 0.23 -3.00 -26.19
C VAL A 218 1.52 -2.51 -25.53
N TRP A 219 2.36 -3.42 -25.06
CA TRP A 219 3.61 -3.08 -24.37
C TRP A 219 4.82 -3.00 -25.31
N GLY A 220 4.68 -3.45 -26.56
CA GLY A 220 5.76 -3.42 -27.54
C GLY A 220 6.89 -4.40 -27.24
N ILE A 221 6.60 -5.51 -26.55
CA ILE A 221 7.57 -6.56 -26.19
C ILE A 221 7.38 -7.81 -27.05
N SER A 222 8.38 -8.71 -27.05
CA SER A 222 8.32 -9.97 -27.82
C SER A 222 7.11 -10.82 -27.41
N ASP A 223 6.45 -11.47 -28.37
CA ASP A 223 5.38 -12.44 -28.11
C ASP A 223 5.88 -13.70 -27.40
N THR A 224 7.18 -13.98 -27.45
CA THR A 224 7.85 -15.08 -26.73
C THR A 224 8.31 -14.71 -25.32
N PHE A 225 8.14 -13.48 -24.86
CA PHE A 225 8.74 -12.97 -23.61
C PHE A 225 8.48 -13.84 -22.37
N TYR A 226 7.31 -14.47 -22.30
CA TYR A 226 6.89 -15.34 -21.19
C TYR A 226 7.14 -16.84 -21.41
N ILE A 227 7.73 -17.23 -22.53
CA ILE A 227 7.97 -18.64 -22.91
C ILE A 227 9.41 -19.05 -22.60
N ASP A 228 10.34 -18.09 -22.64
CA ASP A 228 11.77 -18.27 -22.35
C ASP A 228 12.09 -18.26 -20.85
#